data_AF-A0A2X1AKS1-F1
#
_entry.id   AF-A0A2X1AKS1-F1
#
_cell.length_a   1.000
_cell.length_b   1.000
_cell.length_c   1.000
_cell.angle_alpha   90.00
_cell.angle_beta   90.00
_cell.angle_gamma   90.00
#
_symmetry.space_group_name_H-M   'P 1'
#
loop_
_entity.id
_entity.type
_entity.pdbx_description
1 polymer ?
#
loop_
_entity_poly.entity_id
_entity_poly.type
_entity_poly.pdbx_seq_one_letter_code
_entity_poly.pdbx_strand_id
1 'polypeptide(L)'
;MITLLASLALLVEPAHWETPPDVKRSDYPALAKDLRINGTVTLECVNNEDGALVRCAAMSAKPAEPLRQPWEGPEPDPEHIQAAQAFTDSFYGGSRSAAERSIRDWKVNEMPAEKAALLRGWMAELYPDLEAEKAWHAAGVARVLALHGVDYLPTRKPIGWDAWYAQVTRASPEDPAPIRNEMRRRYCAAFDCASGAAVD
;
A
#
# COMPACT_ATOMS: atom_id res chain seq x y z
N MET A 1 -35.77 29.26 43.98
CA MET A 1 -34.71 28.25 44.21
C MET A 1 -34.46 27.54 42.89
N ILE A 2 -33.36 27.87 42.21
CA ILE A 2 -32.89 27.16 41.01
C ILE A 2 -31.51 26.62 41.36
N THR A 3 -31.41 25.30 41.51
CA THR A 3 -30.15 24.58 41.67
C THR A 3 -29.48 24.47 40.31
N LEU A 4 -28.40 25.23 40.12
CA LEU A 4 -27.46 25.05 39.01
C LEU A 4 -26.56 23.84 39.30
N LEU A 5 -26.82 22.73 38.60
CA LEU A 5 -25.87 21.64 38.44
C LEU A 5 -24.81 22.10 37.44
N ALA A 6 -23.66 22.54 37.95
CA ALA A 6 -22.48 22.76 37.12
C ALA A 6 -21.84 21.40 36.81
N SER A 7 -22.05 20.90 35.60
CA SER A 7 -21.29 19.77 35.05
C SER A 7 -19.82 20.18 34.92
N LEU A 8 -18.95 19.66 35.79
CA LEU A 8 -17.51 19.67 35.55
C LEU A 8 -17.21 18.73 34.37
N ALA A 9 -17.16 19.29 33.17
CA ALA A 9 -16.38 18.68 32.09
C ALA A 9 -14.90 18.89 32.46
N LEU A 10 -14.24 17.84 32.95
CA LEU A 10 -12.79 17.80 33.04
C LEU A 10 -12.25 17.98 31.61
N LEU A 11 -11.77 19.18 31.29
CA LEU A 11 -10.85 19.39 30.17
C LEU A 11 -9.56 18.65 30.53
N VAL A 12 -9.50 17.37 30.22
CA VAL A 12 -8.23 16.65 30.16
C VAL A 12 -7.52 17.23 28.94
N GLU A 13 -6.49 18.04 29.18
CA GLU A 13 -5.62 18.49 28.10
C GLU A 13 -5.06 17.24 27.37
N PRO A 14 -5.06 17.21 26.03
CA PRO A 14 -4.50 16.09 25.31
C PRO A 14 -3.03 15.93 25.73
N ALA A 15 -2.68 14.73 26.17
CA ALA A 15 -1.31 14.41 26.56
C ALA A 15 -0.35 14.76 25.42
N HIS A 16 0.64 15.60 25.71
CA HIS A 16 1.66 16.01 24.76
C HIS A 16 2.99 15.39 25.16
N TRP A 17 3.78 15.02 24.16
CA TRP A 17 5.14 14.55 24.40
C TRP A 17 6.02 15.71 24.85
N GLU A 18 6.60 15.60 26.04
CA GLU A 18 7.65 16.54 26.47
C GLU A 18 8.90 16.36 25.60
N THR A 19 9.23 15.11 25.27
CA THR A 19 10.25 14.76 24.27
C THR A 19 9.66 13.75 23.26
N PRO A 20 9.59 14.10 21.97
CA PRO A 20 9.12 13.17 20.95
C PRO A 20 10.04 11.94 20.84
N PRO A 21 9.51 10.75 20.55
CA PRO A 21 10.33 9.58 20.31
C PRO A 21 11.25 9.77 19.07
N ASP A 22 12.51 9.34 19.18
CA ASP A 22 13.47 9.32 18.08
C ASP A 22 13.17 8.13 17.15
N VAL A 23 12.53 8.40 16.01
CA VAL A 23 12.10 7.37 15.06
C VAL A 23 13.17 7.14 13.99
N LYS A 24 13.62 5.89 13.87
CA LYS A 24 14.63 5.45 12.90
C LYS A 24 13.99 4.66 11.77
N ARG A 25 14.70 4.60 10.64
CA ARG A 25 14.26 3.81 9.47
C ARG A 25 14.09 2.31 9.78
N SER A 26 14.83 1.81 10.77
CA SER A 26 14.72 0.44 11.27
C SER A 26 13.39 0.14 11.96
N ASP A 27 12.69 1.16 12.44
CA ASP A 27 11.48 1.02 13.25
C ASP A 27 10.23 0.80 12.38
N TYR A 28 10.37 1.03 11.06
CA TYR A 28 9.30 0.80 10.10
C TYR A 28 9.12 -0.69 9.83
N PRO A 29 7.90 -1.26 9.97
CA PRO A 29 7.69 -2.69 9.81
C PRO A 29 8.11 -3.20 8.43
N ALA A 30 8.89 -4.29 8.39
CA ALA A 30 9.42 -4.85 7.14
C ALA A 30 8.30 -5.20 6.13
N LEU A 31 7.20 -5.79 6.60
CA LEU A 31 6.06 -6.13 5.76
C LEU A 31 5.35 -4.87 5.22
N ALA A 32 5.22 -3.81 6.03
CA ALA A 32 4.65 -2.55 5.58
C ALA A 32 5.56 -1.87 4.55
N LYS A 33 6.88 -1.97 4.73
CA LYS A 33 7.88 -1.43 3.78
C LYS A 33 7.78 -2.11 2.43
N ASP A 34 7.69 -3.44 2.43
CA ASP A 34 7.65 -4.25 1.21
C ASP A 34 6.33 -4.03 0.45
N LEU A 35 5.25 -3.82 1.18
CA LEU A 35 3.93 -3.52 0.62
C LEU A 35 3.69 -2.01 0.38
N ARG A 36 4.70 -1.16 0.68
CA ARG A 36 4.62 0.31 0.61
C ARG A 36 3.40 0.91 1.35
N ILE A 37 3.07 0.33 2.49
CA ILE A 37 1.92 0.69 3.32
C ILE A 37 2.31 1.79 4.30
N ASN A 38 1.91 3.03 4.02
CA ASN A 38 1.85 4.07 5.05
C ASN A 38 0.66 3.82 5.98
N GLY A 39 0.66 4.41 7.18
CA GLY A 39 -0.45 4.25 8.11
C GLY A 39 -0.36 5.11 9.35
N THR A 40 -1.46 5.17 10.06
CA THR A 40 -1.59 5.77 11.38
C THR A 40 -1.96 4.69 12.37
N VAL A 41 -1.21 4.62 13.47
CA VAL A 41 -1.56 3.78 14.62
C VAL A 41 -1.90 4.71 15.77
N THR A 42 -3.06 4.50 16.37
CA THR A 42 -3.44 5.13 17.64
C THR A 42 -3.17 4.12 18.75
N LEU A 43 -2.34 4.50 19.71
CA LEU A 43 -2.03 3.70 20.90
C LEU A 43 -2.76 4.29 22.11
N GLU A 44 -3.17 3.42 23.02
CA GLU A 44 -3.52 3.78 24.39
C GLU A 44 -2.48 3.16 25.31
N CYS A 45 -1.87 3.98 26.17
CA CYS A 45 -0.81 3.57 27.08
C CYS A 45 -1.11 4.12 28.47
N VAL A 46 -0.62 3.44 29.51
CA VAL A 46 -0.65 3.91 30.89
C VAL A 46 0.73 4.46 31.23
N ASN A 47 0.78 5.62 31.88
CA ASN A 47 2.04 6.16 32.37
C ASN A 47 2.37 5.57 33.74
N ASN A 48 3.62 5.15 33.96
CA ASN A 48 4.11 4.81 35.28
C ASN A 48 4.56 6.05 36.05
N GLU A 49 4.84 5.88 37.35
CA GLU A 49 5.28 6.96 38.26
C GLU A 49 6.59 7.63 37.80
N ASP A 50 7.41 6.95 37.01
CA ASP A 50 8.66 7.44 36.44
C ASP A 50 8.49 8.12 35.07
N GLY A 51 7.26 8.22 34.56
CA GLY A 51 6.97 8.78 33.24
C GLY A 51 7.20 7.81 32.09
N ALA A 52 7.52 6.53 32.35
CA ALA A 52 7.62 5.51 31.33
C ALA A 52 6.23 4.99 30.93
N LEU A 53 5.99 4.87 29.62
CA LEU A 53 4.76 4.26 29.11
C LEU A 53 4.80 2.74 29.29
N VAL A 54 3.76 2.20 29.92
CA VAL A 54 3.53 0.77 30.09
C VAL A 54 2.14 0.38 29.60
N ARG A 55 1.94 -0.93 29.41
CA ARG A 55 0.64 -1.51 29.02
C ARG A 55 0.04 -0.84 27.78
N CYS A 56 0.89 -0.53 26.79
CA CYS A 56 0.44 0.04 25.54
C CYS A 56 -0.34 -0.97 24.70
N ALA A 57 -1.55 -0.59 24.29
CA ALA A 57 -2.37 -1.34 23.35
C ALA A 57 -2.62 -0.51 22.09
N ALA A 58 -2.66 -1.17 20.94
CA ALA A 58 -3.08 -0.52 19.70
C ALA A 58 -4.60 -0.43 19.65
N MET A 59 -5.13 0.79 19.77
CA MET A 59 -6.57 1.07 19.69
C MET A 59 -7.07 1.10 18.25
N SER A 60 -6.24 1.59 17.33
CA SER A 60 -6.51 1.46 15.91
C SER A 60 -5.21 1.43 15.12
N ALA A 61 -5.18 0.65 14.04
CA ALA A 61 -4.11 0.66 13.06
C ALA A 61 -4.74 0.81 11.68
N LYS A 62 -4.65 2.01 11.11
CA LYS A 62 -5.22 2.35 9.82
C LYS A 62 -4.11 2.53 8.81
N PRO A 63 -3.91 1.61 7.86
CA PRO A 63 -3.06 1.91 6.71
C PRO A 63 -3.64 3.11 5.97
N ALA A 64 -2.80 4.10 5.68
CA ALA A 64 -3.08 5.23 4.82
C ALA A 64 -2.96 4.71 3.39
N GLU A 65 -4.04 4.15 2.85
CA GLU A 65 -4.18 3.99 1.41
C GLU A 65 -5.03 5.14 0.89
N PRO A 66 -4.45 6.15 0.22
CA PRO A 66 -5.24 6.97 -0.67
C PRO A 66 -5.71 6.03 -1.79
N LEU A 67 -7.03 5.81 -1.90
CA LEU A 67 -7.61 5.32 -3.14
C LEU A 67 -7.06 6.21 -4.27
N ARG A 68 -6.54 5.59 -5.33
CA ARG A 68 -5.98 6.36 -6.44
C ARG A 68 -7.06 7.31 -6.99
N GLN A 69 -6.76 8.61 -7.00
CA GLN A 69 -7.65 9.61 -7.59
C GLN A 69 -7.78 9.35 -9.10
N PRO A 70 -8.93 9.64 -9.72
CA PRO A 70 -9.08 9.59 -11.17
C PRO A 70 -8.00 10.41 -11.88
N TRP A 71 -7.60 9.99 -13.08
CA TRP A 71 -6.65 10.75 -13.90
C TRP A 71 -7.28 12.06 -14.37
N GLU A 72 -6.61 13.18 -14.13
CA GLU A 72 -7.06 14.53 -14.52
C GLU A 72 -6.18 15.17 -15.63
N GLY A 73 -5.21 14.43 -16.16
CA GLY A 73 -4.32 14.92 -17.22
C GLY A 73 -4.91 14.74 -18.63
N PRO A 74 -4.16 15.13 -19.68
CA PRO A 74 -4.62 14.96 -21.05
C PRO A 74 -4.83 13.47 -21.38
N GLU A 75 -5.78 13.21 -22.27
CA GLU A 75 -5.93 11.88 -22.85
C GLU A 75 -4.83 11.65 -23.90
N PRO A 76 -4.19 10.47 -23.92
CA PRO A 76 -3.16 10.16 -24.89
C PRO A 76 -3.73 9.96 -26.30
N ASP A 77 -2.98 10.41 -27.29
CA ASP A 77 -3.21 10.12 -28.71
C ASP A 77 -2.63 8.72 -29.11
N PRO A 78 -2.87 8.26 -30.35
CA PRO A 78 -2.37 6.96 -30.82
C PRO A 78 -0.85 6.81 -30.77
N GLU A 79 -0.09 7.88 -31.00
CA GLU A 79 1.37 7.89 -30.97
C GLU A 79 1.88 7.60 -29.55
N HIS A 80 1.30 8.25 -28.53
CA HIS A 80 1.60 7.98 -27.12
C HIS A 80 1.26 6.53 -26.74
N ILE A 81 0.12 6.01 -27.20
CA ILE A 81 -0.30 4.63 -26.95
C ILE A 81 0.72 3.64 -27.55
N GLN A 82 1.13 3.86 -28.80
CA GLN A 82 2.10 3.00 -29.49
C GLN A 82 3.46 3.00 -28.79
N ALA A 83 3.97 4.18 -28.42
CA ALA A 83 5.23 4.33 -27.70
C ALA A 83 5.19 3.63 -26.32
N ALA A 84 4.06 3.76 -25.61
CA ALA A 84 3.86 3.13 -24.32
C ALA A 84 3.79 1.59 -24.40
N GLN A 85 3.14 1.05 -25.43
CA GLN A 85 3.10 -0.40 -25.68
C GLN A 85 4.50 -0.93 -25.97
N ALA A 86 5.24 -0.31 -26.90
CA ALA A 86 6.60 -0.74 -27.25
C ALA A 86 7.55 -0.71 -26.05
N PHE A 87 7.47 0.33 -25.22
CA PHE A 87 8.23 0.40 -23.98
C PHE A 87 7.81 -0.67 -22.98
N THR A 88 6.51 -0.88 -22.78
CA THR A 88 6.00 -1.83 -21.79
C THR A 88 6.39 -3.26 -22.18
N ASP A 89 6.31 -3.62 -23.46
CA ASP A 89 6.75 -4.93 -23.96
C ASP A 89 8.25 -5.15 -23.74
N SER A 90 9.06 -4.11 -23.96
CA SER A 90 10.50 -4.16 -23.67
C SER A 90 10.77 -4.26 -22.17
N PHE A 91 10.08 -3.45 -21.36
CA PHE A 91 10.26 -3.37 -19.90
C PHE A 91 9.81 -4.64 -19.19
N TYR A 92 8.70 -5.23 -19.63
CA TYR A 92 8.18 -6.51 -19.15
C TYR A 92 8.73 -7.71 -19.92
N GLY A 93 9.72 -7.52 -20.80
CA GLY A 93 10.37 -8.61 -21.51
C GLY A 93 10.93 -9.66 -20.55
N GLY A 94 10.39 -10.88 -20.59
CA GLY A 94 10.77 -11.97 -19.68
C GLY A 94 10.30 -11.79 -18.22
N SER A 95 9.43 -10.81 -17.95
CA SER A 95 8.83 -10.62 -16.64
C SER A 95 7.78 -11.69 -16.33
N ARG A 96 7.70 -12.05 -15.06
CA ARG A 96 6.65 -12.91 -14.49
C ARG A 96 5.43 -12.08 -14.13
N SER A 97 4.24 -12.65 -14.09
CA SER A 97 3.02 -11.96 -13.63
C SER A 97 3.13 -11.54 -12.15
N ALA A 98 2.28 -10.61 -11.70
CA ALA A 98 2.18 -10.17 -10.33
C ALA A 98 1.87 -11.35 -9.38
N ALA A 99 1.07 -12.31 -9.84
CA ALA A 99 0.80 -13.54 -9.09
C ALA A 99 2.07 -14.36 -8.92
N GLU A 100 2.81 -14.63 -10.00
CA GLU A 100 4.06 -15.39 -9.97
C GLU A 100 5.16 -14.70 -9.14
N ARG A 101 5.26 -13.36 -9.23
CA ARG A 101 6.15 -12.56 -8.38
C ARG A 101 5.75 -12.71 -6.90
N SER A 102 4.46 -12.61 -6.59
CA SER A 102 3.95 -12.77 -5.22
C SER A 102 4.16 -14.18 -4.67
N ILE A 103 3.97 -15.23 -5.48
CA ILE A 103 4.24 -16.63 -5.12
C ILE A 103 5.69 -16.80 -4.65
N ARG A 104 6.64 -16.22 -5.40
CA ARG A 104 8.06 -16.22 -5.04
C ARG A 104 8.31 -15.40 -3.77
N ASP A 105 7.85 -14.15 -3.74
CA ASP A 105 8.19 -13.19 -2.70
C ASP A 105 7.59 -13.60 -1.34
N TRP A 106 6.39 -14.19 -1.34
CA TRP A 106 5.75 -14.70 -0.13
C TRP A 106 6.17 -16.13 0.21
N LYS A 107 7.06 -16.73 -0.58
CA LYS A 107 7.54 -18.11 -0.39
C LYS A 107 6.40 -19.12 -0.32
N VAL A 108 5.37 -18.95 -1.14
CA VAL A 108 4.19 -19.84 -1.15
C VAL A 108 4.59 -21.29 -1.41
N ASN A 109 5.66 -21.51 -2.19
CA ASN A 109 6.18 -22.85 -2.48
C ASN A 109 6.84 -23.55 -1.27
N GLU A 110 7.18 -22.81 -0.21
CA GLU A 110 7.79 -23.34 1.01
C GLU A 110 6.75 -23.58 2.12
N MET A 111 5.48 -23.23 1.90
CA MET A 111 4.39 -23.39 2.87
C MET A 111 3.81 -24.81 2.86
N PRO A 112 3.07 -25.21 3.92
CA PRO A 112 2.26 -26.44 3.89
C PRO A 112 1.35 -26.49 2.66
N ALA A 113 1.21 -27.68 2.06
CA ALA A 113 0.60 -27.86 0.73
C ALA A 113 -0.81 -27.26 0.64
N GLU A 114 -1.63 -27.44 1.67
CA GLU A 114 -3.00 -26.91 1.74
C GLU A 114 -3.02 -25.37 1.75
N LYS A 115 -2.18 -24.76 2.59
CA LYS A 115 -2.03 -23.30 2.64
C LYS A 115 -1.51 -22.73 1.31
N ALA A 116 -0.54 -23.41 0.70
CA ALA A 116 0.00 -23.02 -0.60
C ALA A 116 -1.05 -23.11 -1.70
N ALA A 117 -1.89 -24.15 -1.71
CA ALA A 117 -2.97 -24.32 -2.66
C ALA A 117 -4.03 -23.21 -2.54
N LEU A 118 -4.44 -22.87 -1.32
CA LEU A 118 -5.38 -21.76 -1.07
C LEU A 118 -4.85 -20.43 -1.58
N LEU A 119 -3.61 -20.09 -1.24
CA LEU A 119 -2.98 -18.84 -1.67
C LEU A 119 -2.88 -18.75 -3.19
N ARG A 120 -2.47 -19.83 -3.87
CA ARG A 120 -2.42 -19.87 -5.34
C ARG A 120 -3.81 -19.72 -5.96
N GLY A 121 -4.84 -20.33 -5.37
CA GLY A 121 -6.22 -20.20 -5.82
C GLY A 121 -6.70 -18.75 -5.77
N TRP A 122 -6.50 -18.06 -4.64
CA TRP A 122 -6.89 -16.66 -4.53
C TRP A 122 -6.07 -15.74 -5.44
N MET A 123 -4.77 -16.01 -5.59
CA MET A 123 -3.94 -15.24 -6.52
C MET A 123 -4.40 -15.41 -7.96
N ALA A 124 -4.73 -16.63 -8.39
CA ALA A 124 -5.25 -16.88 -9.73
C ALA A 124 -6.61 -16.22 -9.99
N GLU A 125 -7.42 -16.02 -8.95
CA GLU A 125 -8.71 -15.34 -9.06
C GLU A 125 -8.59 -13.82 -9.04
N LEU A 126 -7.75 -13.27 -8.16
CA LEU A 126 -7.75 -11.84 -7.84
C LEU A 126 -6.71 -11.05 -8.63
N TYR A 127 -5.60 -11.68 -9.02
CA TYR A 127 -4.53 -10.96 -9.71
C TYR A 127 -4.82 -10.90 -11.21
N PRO A 128 -4.51 -9.77 -11.87
CA PRO A 128 -4.48 -9.72 -13.32
C PRO A 128 -3.46 -10.71 -13.88
N ASP A 129 -3.70 -11.17 -15.11
CA ASP A 129 -2.66 -11.80 -15.89
C ASP A 129 -1.61 -10.78 -16.36
N LEU A 130 -0.51 -11.28 -16.92
CA LEU A 130 0.60 -10.44 -17.35
C LEU A 130 0.19 -9.45 -18.45
N GLU A 131 -0.74 -9.82 -19.33
CA GLU A 131 -1.16 -8.95 -20.43
C GLU A 131 -2.05 -7.81 -19.94
N ALA A 132 -2.94 -8.07 -18.98
CA ALA A 132 -3.70 -7.04 -18.28
C ALA A 132 -2.78 -6.10 -17.49
N GLU A 133 -1.76 -6.63 -16.80
CA GLU A 133 -0.75 -5.78 -16.13
C GLU A 133 -0.01 -4.86 -17.10
N LYS A 134 0.43 -5.39 -18.25
CA LYS A 134 1.08 -4.61 -19.30
C LYS A 134 0.13 -3.53 -19.82
N ALA A 135 -1.13 -3.87 -20.10
CA ALA A 135 -2.11 -2.90 -20.57
C ALA A 135 -2.31 -1.75 -19.57
N TRP A 136 -2.41 -2.04 -18.28
CA TRP A 136 -2.55 -1.01 -17.25
C TRP A 136 -1.31 -0.14 -17.10
N HIS A 137 -0.12 -0.74 -17.23
CA HIS A 137 1.13 0.02 -17.18
C HIS A 137 1.28 0.89 -18.42
N ALA A 138 1.04 0.35 -19.62
CA ALA A 138 1.08 1.07 -20.88
C ALA A 138 0.10 2.26 -20.88
N ALA A 139 -1.11 2.10 -20.34
CA ALA A 139 -2.05 3.20 -20.19
C ALA A 139 -1.51 4.33 -19.29
N GLY A 140 -0.87 3.98 -18.16
CA GLY A 140 -0.22 4.97 -17.30
C GLY A 140 0.97 5.66 -17.97
N VAL A 141 1.76 4.91 -18.73
CA VAL A 141 2.89 5.46 -19.51
C VAL A 141 2.39 6.41 -20.59
N ALA A 142 1.39 6.03 -21.37
CA ALA A 142 0.81 6.87 -22.42
C ALA A 142 0.28 8.20 -21.87
N ARG A 143 -0.42 8.16 -20.73
CA ARG A 143 -0.91 9.35 -20.02
C ARG A 143 0.22 10.28 -19.57
N VAL A 144 1.32 9.72 -19.07
CA VAL A 144 2.49 10.52 -18.66
C VAL A 144 3.21 11.09 -19.88
N LEU A 145 3.32 10.34 -20.97
CA LEU A 145 3.86 10.84 -22.23
C LEU A 145 3.06 12.05 -22.75
N ALA A 146 1.73 11.93 -22.78
CA ALA A 146 0.82 13.01 -23.15
C ALA A 146 0.94 14.22 -22.20
N LEU A 147 1.08 13.99 -20.89
CA LEU A 147 1.29 15.05 -19.90
C LEU A 147 2.55 15.87 -20.18
N HIS A 148 3.61 15.21 -20.66
CA HIS A 148 4.89 15.86 -20.97
C HIS A 148 5.02 16.31 -22.44
N GLY A 149 4.03 15.99 -23.29
CA GLY A 149 4.04 16.32 -24.72
C GLY A 149 5.16 15.63 -25.50
N VAL A 150 5.50 14.38 -25.12
CA VAL A 150 6.58 13.60 -25.75
C VAL A 150 6.07 12.24 -26.18
N ASP A 151 6.49 11.78 -27.35
CA ASP A 151 6.07 10.52 -27.98
C ASP A 151 7.15 9.42 -27.89
N TYR A 152 8.17 9.62 -27.06
CA TYR A 152 9.29 8.68 -26.92
C TYR A 152 9.68 8.43 -25.47
N LEU A 153 10.16 7.21 -25.22
CA LEU A 153 10.72 6.81 -23.94
C LEU A 153 12.24 6.68 -24.03
N PRO A 154 13.00 7.25 -23.08
CA PRO A 154 14.44 7.06 -23.05
C PRO A 154 14.76 5.57 -22.81
N THR A 155 15.59 4.99 -23.67
CA THR A 155 16.02 3.57 -23.63
C THR A 155 16.89 3.22 -22.42
N ARG A 156 17.23 4.20 -21.59
CA ARG A 156 17.94 4.06 -20.30
C ARG A 156 17.21 4.89 -19.26
N LYS A 157 17.21 4.46 -17.99
CA LYS A 157 16.63 5.22 -16.89
C LYS A 157 17.25 6.64 -16.84
N PRO A 158 16.51 7.71 -17.20
CA PRO A 158 17.02 9.07 -17.13
C PRO A 158 17.11 9.56 -15.68
N ILE A 159 17.76 10.71 -15.49
CA ILE A 159 17.67 11.48 -14.25
C ILE A 159 16.19 11.78 -13.98
N GLY A 160 15.73 11.56 -12.74
CA GLY A 160 14.32 11.74 -12.37
C GLY A 160 13.41 10.52 -12.60
N TRP A 161 13.99 9.35 -12.91
CA TRP A 161 13.24 8.10 -13.12
C TRP A 161 12.23 7.78 -12.00
N ASP A 162 12.58 7.96 -10.73
CA ASP A 162 11.68 7.64 -9.62
C ASP A 162 10.46 8.57 -9.58
N ALA A 163 10.65 9.86 -9.90
CA ALA A 163 9.56 10.82 -10.02
C ALA A 163 8.65 10.49 -11.21
N TRP A 164 9.25 10.10 -12.33
CA TRP A 164 8.52 9.66 -13.52
C TRP A 164 7.74 8.36 -13.26
N TYR A 165 8.37 7.36 -12.64
CA TYR A 165 7.71 6.09 -12.28
C TYR A 165 6.57 6.29 -11.29
N ALA A 166 6.72 7.23 -10.35
CA ALA A 166 5.64 7.64 -9.45
C ALA A 166 4.49 8.34 -10.20
N GLN A 167 4.78 9.11 -11.24
CA GLN A 167 3.74 9.68 -12.13
C GLN A 167 3.01 8.58 -12.90
N VAL A 168 3.72 7.62 -13.50
CA VAL A 168 3.11 6.48 -14.21
C VAL A 168 2.21 5.68 -13.27
N THR A 169 2.70 5.40 -12.06
CA THR A 169 1.91 4.70 -11.05
C THR A 169 0.62 5.47 -10.72
N ARG A 170 0.66 6.80 -10.61
CA ARG A 170 -0.56 7.61 -10.40
C ARG A 170 -1.48 7.68 -11.62
N ALA A 171 -0.91 7.63 -12.83
CA ALA A 171 -1.63 7.72 -14.08
C ALA A 171 -2.25 6.39 -14.52
N SER A 172 -1.74 5.25 -14.05
CA SER A 172 -2.30 3.93 -14.37
C SER A 172 -3.76 3.84 -13.90
N PRO A 173 -4.66 3.30 -14.74
CA PRO A 173 -6.09 3.27 -14.47
C PRO A 173 -6.48 2.40 -13.28
N GLU A 174 -5.73 1.34 -13.01
CA GLU A 174 -6.12 0.36 -11.98
C GLU A 174 -5.33 0.46 -10.68
N ASP A 175 -6.05 0.60 -9.57
CA ASP A 175 -5.48 0.62 -8.23
C ASP A 175 -5.28 -0.82 -7.74
N PRO A 176 -4.05 -1.25 -7.40
CA PRO A 176 -3.83 -2.57 -6.82
C PRO A 176 -4.34 -2.73 -5.37
N ALA A 177 -4.82 -1.65 -4.73
CA ALA A 177 -5.34 -1.68 -3.35
C ALA A 177 -6.52 -2.66 -3.14
N PRO A 178 -7.56 -2.74 -3.99
CA PRO A 178 -8.66 -3.68 -3.82
C PRO A 178 -8.20 -5.14 -3.82
N ILE A 179 -7.26 -5.51 -4.71
CA ILE A 179 -6.66 -6.86 -4.75
C ILE A 179 -5.95 -7.16 -3.43
N ARG A 180 -5.11 -6.24 -2.93
CA ARG A 180 -4.42 -6.40 -1.64
C ARG A 180 -5.40 -6.51 -0.47
N ASN A 181 -6.45 -5.68 -0.48
CA ASN A 181 -7.47 -5.65 0.56
C ASN A 181 -8.25 -6.95 0.63
N GLU A 182 -8.63 -7.49 -0.52
CA GLU A 182 -9.33 -8.76 -0.60
C GLU A 182 -8.43 -9.96 -0.24
N MET A 183 -7.17 -9.96 -0.71
CA MET A 183 -6.18 -10.96 -0.30
C MET A 183 -6.00 -11.00 1.23
N ARG A 184 -5.84 -9.83 1.85
CA ARG A 184 -5.72 -9.70 3.31
C ARG A 184 -6.97 -10.21 4.02
N ARG A 185 -8.16 -9.82 3.56
CA ARG A 185 -9.44 -10.27 4.15
C ARG A 185 -9.55 -11.80 4.14
N ARG A 186 -9.27 -12.45 3.00
CA ARG A 186 -9.30 -13.92 2.86
C ARG A 186 -8.24 -14.61 3.71
N TYR A 187 -7.02 -14.07 3.72
CA TYR A 187 -5.93 -14.61 4.53
C TYR A 187 -6.29 -14.61 6.02
N CYS A 188 -6.80 -13.48 6.53
CA CYS A 188 -7.14 -13.36 7.95
C CYS A 188 -8.36 -14.19 8.36
N ALA A 189 -9.33 -14.39 7.46
CA ALA A 189 -10.45 -15.29 7.70
C ALA A 189 -10.01 -16.77 7.75
N ALA A 190 -8.99 -17.16 6.97
CA ALA A 190 -8.54 -18.55 6.88
C ALA A 190 -7.48 -18.95 7.91
N PHE A 191 -6.63 -18.00 8.35
CA PHE A 191 -5.47 -18.29 9.19
C PHE A 191 -5.47 -17.54 10.52
N ASP A 192 -6.60 -16.92 10.87
CA ASP A 192 -6.81 -16.16 12.10
C ASP A 192 -5.68 -15.15 12.35
N CYS A 193 -5.73 -14.02 11.62
CA CYS A 193 -4.88 -12.87 11.91
C CYS A 193 -5.35 -12.25 13.23
N ALA A 194 -5.07 -12.87 14.37
CA ALA A 194 -5.36 -12.28 15.66
C ALA A 194 -4.78 -10.85 15.71
N SER A 195 -5.65 -9.84 15.77
CA SER A 195 -5.30 -8.58 16.42
C SER A 195 -5.00 -8.97 17.87
N GLY A 196 -3.72 -9.01 18.22
CA GLY A 196 -3.22 -9.64 19.45
C GLY A 196 -4.19 -9.54 20.61
N ALA A 197 -4.84 -10.66 20.94
CA ALA A 197 -5.62 -10.77 22.15
C ALA A 197 -4.64 -10.60 23.31
N ALA A 198 -4.85 -9.57 24.12
CA ALA A 198 -4.27 -9.48 25.44
C ALA A 198 -4.64 -10.77 26.18
N VAL A 199 -3.63 -11.58 26.47
CA VAL A 199 -3.71 -12.61 27.49
C VAL A 199 -3.70 -11.88 28.82
N ASP A 200 -4.78 -12.08 29.59
CA ASP A 200 -4.98 -11.59 30.96
C ASP A 200 -3.80 -11.91 31.90
#